data_AF-A0A3M8ETM9-F1
#
_entry.id   AF-A0A3M8ETM9-F1
#
_cell.length_a   1.000
_cell.length_b   1.000
_cell.length_c   1.000
_cell.angle_alpha   90.00
_cell.angle_beta   90.00
_cell.angle_gamma   90.00
#
_symmetry.space_group_name_H-M   'P 1'
#
loop_
_entity.id
_entity.type
_entity.pdbx_description
1 polymer ?
#
loop_
_entity_poly.entity_id
_entity_poly.type
_entity_poly.pdbx_seq_one_letter_code
_entity_poly.pdbx_strand_id
1 'polypeptide(L)'
;MPERKRRLKILLAHVILVPTILFAFSFFTLAPRPWVGVDEAVVEKIAREHGREAKPPLINTDRGDLLLFVFLLAGVVGGFAGGYYWRVLISERREKGN
;
A
#
# COMPACT_ATOMS: atom_id res chain seq x y z
N MET A 1 -43.53 4.40 34.54
CA MET A 1 -42.11 4.61 34.94
C MET A 1 -41.86 6.11 35.01
N PRO A 2 -41.34 6.65 36.12
CA PRO A 2 -41.33 8.09 36.35
C PRO A 2 -40.33 8.76 35.40
N GLU A 3 -40.81 9.72 34.60
CA GLU A 3 -40.06 10.53 33.61
C GLU A 3 -38.62 10.89 34.04
N ARG A 4 -38.42 11.17 35.33
CA ARG A 4 -37.13 11.50 35.94
C ARG A 4 -36.08 10.38 35.83
N LYS A 5 -36.48 9.11 35.98
CA LYS A 5 -35.57 7.96 35.84
C LYS A 5 -35.15 7.74 34.38
N ARG A 6 -36.01 8.06 33.42
CA ARG A 6 -35.70 7.98 31.99
C ARG A 6 -34.71 9.07 31.57
N ARG A 7 -34.92 10.31 32.00
CA ARG A 7 -33.99 11.42 31.75
C ARG A 7 -32.61 11.18 32.38
N LEU A 8 -32.56 10.65 33.60
CA LEU A 8 -31.30 10.32 34.26
C LEU A 8 -30.51 9.24 33.52
N LYS A 9 -31.18 8.19 33.01
CA LYS A 9 -30.55 7.15 32.19
C LYS A 9 -29.99 7.71 30.88
N ILE A 10 -30.71 8.62 30.24
CA ILE A 10 -30.26 9.29 29.01
C ILE A 10 -29.01 10.13 29.31
N LEU A 11 -29.01 10.92 30.39
CA LEU A 11 -27.85 11.71 30.79
C LEU A 11 -26.64 10.83 31.10
N LEU A 12 -26.82 9.74 31.85
CA LEU A 12 -25.77 8.75 32.11
C LEU A 12 -25.21 8.12 30.83
N ALA A 13 -26.07 7.82 29.86
CA ALA A 13 -25.63 7.30 28.57
C ALA A 13 -24.74 8.31 27.82
N HIS A 14 -25.09 9.60 27.83
CA HIS A 14 -24.30 10.64 27.19
C HIS A 14 -22.94 10.86 27.86
N VAL A 15 -22.87 10.71 29.19
CA VAL A 15 -21.61 10.78 29.96
C VAL A 15 -20.60 9.73 29.51
N ILE A 16 -21.05 8.59 28.98
CA ILE A 16 -20.17 7.52 28.46
C ILE A 16 -19.97 7.68 26.96
N LEU A 17 -21.06 7.92 26.21
CA LEU A 17 -21.04 7.91 24.76
C LEU A 17 -20.22 9.08 24.19
N VAL A 18 -20.40 10.29 24.72
CA VAL A 18 -19.75 11.49 24.19
C VAL A 18 -18.23 11.44 24.35
N PRO A 19 -17.67 11.12 25.53
CA PRO A 19 -16.21 10.97 25.67
C PRO A 19 -15.64 9.84 24.82
N THR A 20 -16.38 8.73 24.67
CA THR A 20 -15.94 7.59 23.85
C THR A 20 -15.82 7.97 22.38
N ILE A 21 -16.82 8.70 21.85
CA ILE A 21 -16.79 9.20 20.47
C ILE A 21 -15.66 10.20 20.28
N LEU A 22 -15.47 11.14 21.22
CA LEU A 22 -14.38 12.11 21.16
C LEU A 22 -13.00 11.44 21.23
N PHE A 23 -12.85 10.42 22.06
CA PHE A 23 -11.62 9.63 22.14
C PHE A 23 -11.33 8.89 20.84
N ALA A 24 -12.34 8.22 20.26
CA ALA A 24 -12.19 7.54 18.98
C ALA A 24 -11.79 8.53 17.87
N PHE A 25 -12.47 9.68 17.79
CA PHE A 25 -12.13 10.72 16.83
C PHE A 25 -10.70 11.25 17.02
N SER A 26 -10.29 11.52 18.26
CA SER A 26 -8.91 11.91 18.58
C SER A 26 -7.91 10.84 18.14
N PHE A 27 -8.14 9.58 18.49
CA PHE A 27 -7.25 8.48 18.13
C PHE A 27 -7.05 8.33 16.62
N PHE A 28 -8.12 8.44 15.82
CA PHE A 28 -8.03 8.34 14.36
C PHE A 28 -7.47 9.60 13.68
N THR A 29 -7.50 10.75 14.33
CA THR A 29 -6.91 12.01 13.81
C THR A 29 -5.46 12.22 14.23
N LEU A 30 -5.01 11.57 15.31
CA LEU A 30 -3.61 11.54 15.74
C LEU A 30 -2.72 10.60 14.91
N ALA A 31 -3.14 10.26 13.68
CA ALA A 31 -2.35 9.46 12.78
C ALA A 31 -0.91 10.01 12.74
N PRO A 32 0.11 9.19 13.07
CA PRO A 32 1.50 9.58 12.93
C PRO A 32 1.73 10.09 11.51
N ARG A 33 2.72 10.98 11.34
CA ARG A 33 3.14 11.38 9.99
C ARG A 33 3.32 10.12 9.13
N PRO A 34 2.88 10.15 7.86
CA PRO A 34 3.07 9.02 6.97
C PRO A 34 4.53 8.59 7.02
N TRP A 35 4.75 7.28 7.01
CA TRP A 35 6.08 6.72 7.05
C TRP A 35 6.92 7.33 5.92
N VAL A 36 7.96 8.07 6.32
CA VAL A 36 8.89 8.69 5.38
C VAL A 36 9.78 7.60 4.81
N GLY A 37 9.85 7.50 3.48
CA GLY A 37 10.68 6.51 2.82
C GLY A 37 12.16 6.68 3.15
N VAL A 38 12.93 5.58 3.06
CA VAL A 38 14.39 5.60 3.29
C VAL A 38 15.09 6.51 2.28
N ASP A 39 14.55 6.58 1.07
CA ASP A 39 14.96 7.49 0.00
C ASP A 39 14.89 8.95 0.43
N GLU A 40 13.77 9.37 1.01
CA GLU A 40 13.56 10.74 1.49
C GLU A 40 14.36 11.02 2.77
N ALA A 41 14.37 10.09 3.73
CA ALA A 41 15.01 10.29 5.03
C ALA A 41 16.54 10.26 4.98
N VAL A 42 17.14 9.45 4.08
CA VAL A 42 18.58 9.18 4.07
C VAL A 42 19.20 9.49 2.71
N VAL A 43 18.66 8.93 1.63
CA VAL A 43 19.33 8.99 0.32
C VAL A 43 19.38 10.42 -0.21
N GLU A 44 18.29 11.17 -0.13
CA GLU A 44 18.25 12.55 -0.59
C GLU A 44 19.21 13.45 0.19
N LYS A 45 19.31 13.24 1.51
CA LYS A 45 20.24 13.96 2.36
C LYS A 45 21.69 13.74 1.90
N ILE A 46 22.09 12.49 1.73
CA ILE A 46 23.45 12.13 1.28
C ILE A 46 23.72 12.64 -0.14
N ALA A 47 22.72 12.54 -1.02
CA ALA A 47 22.80 13.00 -2.40
C ALA A 47 23.05 14.53 -2.47
N ARG A 48 22.36 15.30 -1.62
CA ARG A 48 22.53 16.75 -1.51
C ARG A 48 23.90 17.13 -0.95
N GLU A 49 24.38 16.44 0.09
CA GLU A 49 25.72 16.65 0.66
C GLU A 49 26.85 16.46 -0.37
N HIS A 50 26.63 15.59 -1.36
CA HIS A 50 27.58 15.31 -2.45
C HIS A 50 27.29 16.09 -3.74
N GLY A 51 26.38 17.07 -3.72
CA GLY A 51 26.02 17.88 -4.88
C GLY A 51 25.36 17.10 -6.02
N ARG A 52 24.77 15.94 -5.72
CA ARG A 52 24.08 15.06 -6.68
C ARG A 52 22.59 14.98 -6.38
N GLU A 53 21.91 16.12 -6.41
CA GLU A 53 20.47 16.18 -6.13
C GLU A 53 19.68 15.22 -7.04
N ALA A 54 18.62 14.65 -6.46
CA ALA A 54 17.74 13.74 -7.17
C ALA A 54 17.08 14.48 -8.34
N LYS A 55 17.18 13.90 -9.54
CA LYS A 55 16.48 14.41 -10.73
C LYS A 55 15.06 13.86 -10.75
N PRO A 56 14.08 14.62 -11.27
CA PRO A 56 12.74 14.09 -11.46
C PRO A 56 12.79 12.85 -12.35
N PRO A 57 12.04 11.78 -12.00
CA PRO A 57 12.00 10.58 -12.81
C PRO A 57 11.43 10.89 -14.20
N LEU A 58 12.01 10.26 -15.23
CA LEU A 58 11.55 10.43 -16.62
C LEU A 58 10.12 9.90 -16.82
N ILE A 59 9.71 8.92 -16.01
CA ILE A 59 8.37 8.34 -15.97
C ILE A 59 7.93 8.33 -14.52
N ASN A 60 6.85 9.05 -14.20
CA ASN A 60 6.26 9.03 -12.87
C ASN A 60 5.46 7.74 -12.67
N THR A 61 6.10 6.72 -12.11
CA THR A 61 5.45 5.45 -11.73
C THR A 61 4.56 5.56 -10.50
N ASP A 62 4.71 6.64 -9.74
CA ASP A 62 4.06 6.83 -8.44
C ASP A 62 2.61 7.32 -8.57
N ARG A 63 2.16 7.61 -9.80
CA ARG A 63 0.77 8.01 -10.08
C ARG A 63 -0.01 6.84 -10.65
N GLY A 64 -1.00 6.39 -9.89
CA GLY A 64 -1.86 5.28 -10.29
C GLY A 64 -1.14 3.94 -10.20
N ASP A 65 -1.44 3.03 -11.14
CA ASP A 65 -0.99 1.63 -11.08
C ASP A 65 -0.10 1.23 -12.28
N LEU A 66 0.61 2.21 -12.85
CA LEU A 66 1.41 2.03 -14.08
C LEU A 66 2.53 1.00 -13.89
N LEU A 67 3.23 1.06 -12.74
CA LEU A 67 4.30 0.12 -12.42
C LEU A 67 3.77 -1.32 -12.37
N LEU A 68 2.65 -1.53 -11.67
CA LEU A 68 2.05 -2.85 -11.53
C LEU A 68 1.51 -3.37 -12.88
N PHE A 69 0.95 -2.48 -13.70
CA PHE A 69 0.50 -2.81 -15.05
C PHE A 69 1.66 -3.30 -15.94
N VAL A 70 2.79 -2.61 -15.94
CA VAL A 70 3.98 -3.02 -16.70
C VAL A 70 4.53 -4.33 -16.16
N PHE A 71 4.55 -4.50 -14.83
CA PHE A 71 5.00 -5.74 -14.19
C PHE A 71 4.12 -6.93 -14.57
N LEU A 72 2.79 -6.74 -14.58
CA LEU A 72 1.83 -7.73 -15.05
C LEU A 72 2.08 -8.10 -16.50
N LEU A 73 2.23 -7.11 -17.38
CA LEU A 73 2.47 -7.35 -18.81
C LEU A 73 3.76 -8.14 -19.05
N ALA A 74 4.85 -7.75 -18.37
CA ALA A 74 6.11 -8.46 -18.43
C ALA A 74 5.99 -9.89 -17.90
N GLY A 75 5.26 -10.10 -16.81
CA GLY A 75 5.00 -11.42 -16.24
C GLY A 75 4.18 -12.31 -17.18
N VAL A 76 3.17 -11.76 -17.85
CA VAL A 76 2.38 -12.47 -18.87
C VAL A 76 3.28 -12.90 -20.03
N VAL A 77 3.99 -11.95 -20.66
CA VAL A 77 4.85 -12.25 -21.80
C VAL A 77 5.94 -13.25 -21.43
N GLY A 78 6.62 -13.03 -20.31
CA GLY A 78 7.68 -13.91 -19.81
C GLY A 78 7.16 -15.30 -19.46
N GLY A 79 6.00 -15.39 -18.79
CA GLY A 79 5.37 -16.65 -18.43
C GLY A 79 4.96 -17.47 -19.65
N PHE A 80 4.34 -16.84 -20.66
CA PHE A 80 3.97 -17.51 -21.90
C PHE A 80 5.18 -17.94 -22.73
N ALA A 81 6.17 -17.05 -22.90
CA ALA A 81 7.38 -17.38 -23.63
C ALA A 81 8.15 -18.53 -22.95
N GLY A 82 8.37 -18.42 -21.64
CA GLY A 82 9.03 -19.47 -20.85
C GLY A 82 8.28 -20.80 -20.89
N GLY A 83 6.95 -20.78 -20.74
CA GLY A 83 6.11 -21.96 -20.84
C GLY A 83 6.15 -22.62 -22.22
N TYR A 84 6.14 -21.83 -23.29
CA TYR A 84 6.24 -22.34 -24.66
C TYR A 84 7.59 -23.02 -24.91
N TYR A 85 8.70 -22.36 -24.56
CA TYR A 85 10.03 -22.94 -24.75
C TYR A 85 10.25 -24.18 -23.87
N TRP A 86 9.72 -24.21 -22.65
CA TRP A 86 9.74 -25.39 -21.81
C TRP A 86 9.04 -26.57 -22.48
N ARG A 87 7.82 -26.35 -23.00
CA ARG A 87 7.06 -27.38 -23.73
C ARG A 87 7.85 -27.91 -24.93
N VAL A 88 8.38 -27.02 -25.77
CA VAL A 88 9.12 -27.40 -26.99
C VAL A 88 10.41 -28.15 -26.66
N LEU A 89 11.20 -27.65 -25.72
CA LEU A 89 12.53 -28.17 -25.45
C LEU A 89 12.51 -29.44 -24.60
N ILE A 90 11.60 -29.53 -23.63
CA ILE A 90 11.59 -30.61 -22.63
C ILE A 90 10.47 -31.59 -22.88
N SER A 91 9.24 -31.15 -23.17
CA SER A 91 8.09 -32.05 -23.35
C SER A 91 8.15 -32.75 -24.71
N GLU A 92 8.26 -31.97 -25.79
CA GLU A 92 8.18 -32.51 -27.16
C GLU A 92 9.46 -33.24 -27.60
N ARG A 93 10.63 -32.86 -27.06
CA ARG A 93 11.88 -33.61 -27.29
C ARG A 93 11.87 -34.99 -26.61
N ARG A 94 11.13 -35.15 -25.51
CA ARG A 94 10.99 -36.43 -24.79
C ARG A 94 10.08 -37.40 -25.54
N GLU A 95 9.03 -36.91 -26.19
CA GLU A 95 8.10 -37.73 -26.98
C GLU A 95 8.71 -38.23 -28.30
N LYS A 96 9.61 -37.47 -28.93
CA LYS A 96 10.30 -37.90 -30.17
C LYS A 96 11.53 -38.80 -29.95
N GLY A 97 11.98 -38.96 -28.71
CA GLY A 97 13.17 -39.74 -28.34
C GLY A 97 12.86 -41.15 -27.81
N ASN A 98 11.60 -41.58 -27.88
CA ASN A 98 11.10 -42.88 -27.45
C ASN A 98 10.43 -43.59 -28.64
#